data_AF-A0A660WG38-F1
#
_entry.id   AF-A0A660WG38-F1
#
_cell.length_a   1.000
_cell.length_b   1.000
_cell.length_c   1.000
_cell.angle_alpha   90.00
_cell.angle_beta   90.00
_cell.angle_gamma   90.00
#
_symmetry.space_group_name_H-M   'P 1'
#
loop_
_entity.id
_entity.type
_entity.pdbx_description
1 polymer ?
#
loop_
_entity_poly.entity_id
_entity_poly.type
_entity_poly.pdbx_seq_one_letter_code
_entity_poly.pdbx_strand_id
1 'polypeptide(L)'
;MAVTLNQNAAPLTMDVIRMFLRDQPDKNPLLEDVEWDEKEINNAIDLAVSKYNVMTPITNTFPEQMNAWMLLTGVCCILFRSEGARQLRNQVQAQDGGIAPVGLDEKESLYMRWADWFCAEFEKIARAVKTQANMEGGWGGLTSGGGGAYGGMSSGYRWVGRWYRKI
;
A
#
# COMPACT_ATOMS: atom_id res chain seq x y z
N MET A 1 3.00 -10.29 31.16
CA MET A 1 4.00 -9.49 30.41
C MET A 1 3.29 -8.83 29.25
N ALA A 2 3.08 -7.52 29.30
CA ALA A 2 2.60 -6.79 28.13
C ALA A 2 3.80 -6.66 27.17
N VAL A 3 3.74 -7.34 26.04
CA VAL A 3 4.69 -7.08 24.95
C VAL A 3 4.31 -5.71 24.40
N THR A 4 5.05 -4.68 24.78
CA THR A 4 4.98 -3.38 24.13
C THR A 4 5.51 -3.58 22.71
N LEU A 5 4.62 -3.73 21.74
CA LEU A 5 4.98 -3.66 20.33
C LEU A 5 5.56 -2.27 20.11
N ASN A 6 6.86 -2.21 19.83
CA ASN A 6 7.56 -0.98 19.53
C ASN A 6 6.94 -0.45 18.22
N GLN A 7 5.99 0.48 18.32
CA GLN A 7 5.21 0.97 17.17
C GLN A 7 6.02 1.83 16.19
N ASN A 8 7.32 2.01 16.46
CA ASN A 8 8.28 2.56 15.52
C ASN A 8 8.87 1.41 14.70
N ALA A 9 8.05 0.75 13.88
CA ALA A 9 8.60 -0.05 12.79
C ALA A 9 9.33 0.92 11.86
N ALA A 10 10.56 0.58 11.44
CA ALA A 10 11.28 1.39 10.47
C ALA A 10 10.38 1.64 9.24
N PRO A 11 10.37 2.87 8.68
CA PRO A 11 9.58 3.16 7.50
C PRO A 11 9.96 2.20 6.38
N LEU A 12 8.99 1.82 5.55
CA LEU A 12 9.23 0.96 4.41
C LEU A 12 10.23 1.67 3.48
N THR A 13 11.42 1.08 3.30
CA THR A 13 12.43 1.60 2.38
C THR A 13 12.36 0.89 1.03
N MET A 14 12.87 1.55 0.00
CA MET A 14 12.99 0.98 -1.35
C MET A 14 13.77 -0.33 -1.35
N ASP A 15 14.86 -0.42 -0.58
CA ASP A 15 15.68 -1.64 -0.50
C ASP A 15 14.88 -2.84 0.01
N VAL A 16 13.97 -2.62 0.98
CA VAL A 16 13.10 -3.68 1.50
C VAL A 16 12.12 -4.15 0.41
N ILE A 17 11.58 -3.24 -0.39
CA ILE A 17 10.67 -3.56 -1.50
C ILE A 17 11.43 -4.37 -2.57
N ARG A 18 12.61 -3.89 -3.00
CA ARG A 18 13.46 -4.59 -3.97
C ARG A 18 13.86 -5.98 -3.47
N MET A 19 14.28 -6.09 -2.22
CA MET A 19 14.65 -7.37 -1.61
C MET A 19 13.46 -8.33 -1.53
N PHE A 20 12.27 -7.83 -1.20
CA PHE A 20 11.04 -8.63 -1.15
C PHE A 20 10.65 -9.16 -2.53
N LEU A 21 10.67 -8.31 -3.55
CA LEU A 21 10.37 -8.67 -4.94
C LEU A 21 11.50 -9.47 -5.61
N ARG A 22 12.68 -9.52 -4.97
CA ARG A 22 13.93 -10.03 -5.54
C ARG A 22 14.33 -9.33 -6.83
N ASP A 23 13.98 -8.05 -6.93
CA ASP A 23 14.30 -7.20 -8.07
C ASP A 23 15.75 -6.71 -7.97
N GLN A 24 16.67 -7.52 -8.48
CA GLN A 24 18.11 -7.28 -8.45
C GLN A 24 18.74 -7.76 -9.78
N PRO A 25 19.77 -7.07 -10.31
CA PRO A 25 20.36 -7.42 -11.60
C PRO A 25 20.88 -8.87 -11.67
N ASP A 26 21.39 -9.41 -10.57
CA ASP A 26 21.88 -10.79 -10.45
C ASP A 26 20.75 -11.84 -10.54
N LYS A 27 19.50 -11.43 -10.27
CA LYS A 27 18.31 -12.30 -10.26
C LYS A 27 17.42 -12.10 -11.47
N ASN A 28 17.76 -11.16 -12.34
CA ASN A 28 17.03 -10.83 -13.56
C ASN A 28 17.87 -11.20 -14.81
N PRO A 29 18.08 -12.50 -15.11
CA PRO A 29 18.95 -12.94 -16.20
C PRO A 29 18.46 -12.52 -17.59
N LEU A 30 17.22 -12.04 -17.72
CA LEU A 30 16.63 -11.60 -18.99
C LEU A 30 16.68 -10.08 -19.20
N LEU A 31 16.74 -9.28 -18.12
CA LEU A 31 16.84 -7.82 -18.20
C LEU A 31 18.26 -7.31 -17.96
N GLU A 32 19.14 -8.11 -17.34
CA GLU A 32 20.48 -7.73 -16.87
C GLU A 32 20.50 -6.47 -15.97
N ASP A 33 19.32 -6.01 -15.54
CA ASP A 33 19.08 -4.80 -14.75
C ASP A 33 17.83 -5.01 -13.86
N VAL A 34 17.44 -3.97 -13.14
CA VAL A 34 16.21 -3.92 -12.34
C VAL A 34 14.97 -3.79 -13.22
N GLU A 35 13.87 -4.42 -12.81
CA GLU A 35 12.58 -4.32 -13.49
C GLU A 35 11.93 -2.95 -13.24
N TRP A 36 12.07 -2.41 -12.03
CA TRP A 36 11.48 -1.13 -11.65
C TRP A 36 12.54 -0.08 -11.32
N ASP A 37 12.37 1.12 -11.87
CA ASP A 37 13.19 2.28 -11.53
C ASP A 37 12.82 2.81 -10.13
N GLU A 38 13.76 3.49 -9.48
CA GLU A 38 13.54 4.09 -8.16
C GLU A 38 12.36 5.07 -8.15
N LYS A 39 12.18 5.81 -9.26
CA LYS A 39 11.07 6.74 -9.43
C LYS A 39 9.71 6.04 -9.46
N GLU A 40 9.66 4.85 -10.06
CA GLU A 40 8.43 4.06 -10.15
C GLU A 40 8.05 3.49 -8.78
N ILE A 41 9.04 3.02 -8.02
CA ILE A 41 8.83 2.54 -6.65
C ILE A 41 8.34 3.67 -5.74
N ASN A 42 8.95 4.85 -5.82
CA ASN A 42 8.51 6.03 -5.05
C ASN A 42 7.09 6.45 -5.41
N ASN A 43 6.77 6.52 -6.70
CA ASN A 43 5.42 6.83 -7.15
C ASN A 43 4.40 5.76 -6.69
N ALA A 44 4.78 4.48 -6.68
CA ALA A 44 3.93 3.41 -6.17
C ALA A 44 3.66 3.54 -4.65
N ILE A 45 4.63 4.01 -3.86
CA ILE A 45 4.44 4.35 -2.45
C ILE A 45 3.40 5.47 -2.31
N ASP A 46 3.57 6.57 -3.03
CA ASP A 46 2.65 7.72 -2.97
C ASP A 46 1.22 7.35 -3.37
N LEU A 47 1.08 6.54 -4.41
CA LEU A 47 -0.21 6.03 -4.87
C LEU A 47 -0.83 5.05 -3.86
N ALA A 48 -0.05 4.21 -3.18
CA ALA A 48 -0.54 3.32 -2.14
C ALA A 48 -1.08 4.10 -0.94
N VAL A 49 -0.35 5.13 -0.50
CA VAL A 49 -0.79 6.06 0.55
C VAL A 49 -2.04 6.82 0.14
N SER A 50 -2.07 7.32 -1.10
CA SER A 50 -3.25 8.00 -1.65
C SER A 50 -4.48 7.09 -1.67
N LYS A 51 -4.32 5.82 -2.07
CA LYS A 51 -5.38 4.81 -2.04
C LYS A 51 -5.89 4.58 -0.61
N TYR A 52 -4.98 4.47 0.36
CA TYR A 52 -5.35 4.36 1.77
C TYR A 52 -6.15 5.59 2.24
N ASN A 53 -5.70 6.79 1.89
CA ASN A 53 -6.31 8.05 2.31
C ASN A 53 -7.71 8.28 1.75
N VAL A 54 -7.98 7.81 0.52
CA VAL A 54 -9.31 7.89 -0.10
C VAL A 54 -10.27 6.81 0.43
N MET A 55 -9.76 5.67 0.92
CA MET A 55 -10.60 4.64 1.53
C MET A 55 -11.34 5.20 2.74
N THR A 56 -12.62 4.92 2.90
CA THR A 56 -13.41 5.44 4.02
C THR A 56 -12.97 4.84 5.37
N PRO A 57 -12.95 5.62 6.45
CA PRO A 57 -13.05 7.09 6.51
C PRO A 57 -11.84 7.78 5.86
N ILE A 58 -12.07 8.92 5.20
CA ILE A 58 -11.00 9.69 4.54
C ILE A 58 -9.97 10.13 5.58
N THR A 59 -8.69 9.88 5.28
CA THR A 59 -7.56 10.22 6.15
C THR A 59 -6.52 11.05 5.40
N ASN A 60 -5.61 11.68 6.14
CA ASN A 60 -4.43 12.35 5.59
C ASN A 60 -3.17 11.80 6.27
N THR A 61 -2.89 10.52 5.97
CA THR A 61 -1.78 9.76 6.54
C THR A 61 -0.58 9.83 5.60
N PHE A 62 0.63 9.85 6.17
CA PHE A 62 1.90 9.81 5.46
C PHE A 62 2.51 8.39 5.45
N PRO A 63 3.40 8.04 4.50
CA PRO A 63 3.99 6.71 4.42
C PRO A 63 4.61 6.21 5.73
N GLU A 64 5.25 7.09 6.50
CA GLU A 64 5.94 6.77 7.75
C GLU A 64 4.98 6.44 8.90
N GLN A 65 3.70 6.79 8.75
CA GLN A 65 2.65 6.54 9.74
C GLN A 65 1.90 5.23 9.46
N MET A 66 2.15 4.61 8.30
CA MET A 66 1.48 3.38 7.90
C MET A 66 2.26 2.16 8.36
N ASN A 67 1.54 1.08 8.66
CA ASN A 67 2.18 -0.20 8.90
C ASN A 67 2.99 -0.65 7.67
N ALA A 68 4.25 -1.00 7.85
CA ALA A 68 5.17 -1.32 6.76
C ALA A 68 4.69 -2.51 5.88
N TRP A 69 4.09 -3.54 6.48
CA TRP A 69 3.54 -4.67 5.73
C TRP A 69 2.32 -4.26 4.89
N MET A 70 1.41 -3.48 5.49
CA MET A 70 0.28 -2.91 4.76
C MET A 70 0.79 -2.07 3.58
N LEU A 71 1.72 -1.15 3.81
CA LEU A 71 2.27 -0.32 2.75
C LEU A 71 2.95 -1.14 1.66
N LEU A 72 3.73 -2.16 2.02
CA LEU A 72 4.40 -3.07 1.08
C LEU A 72 3.39 -3.78 0.16
N THR A 73 2.32 -4.33 0.71
CA THR A 73 1.27 -4.97 -0.12
C THR A 73 0.59 -3.98 -1.07
N GLY A 74 0.39 -2.72 -0.63
CA GLY A 74 -0.14 -1.66 -1.47
C GLY A 74 0.79 -1.27 -2.62
N VAL A 75 2.10 -1.17 -2.34
CA VAL A 75 3.13 -0.88 -3.35
C VAL A 75 3.19 -2.01 -4.38
N CYS A 76 3.26 -3.26 -3.94
CA CYS A 76 3.27 -4.41 -4.85
C CYS A 76 2.01 -4.44 -5.73
N CYS A 77 0.82 -4.18 -5.16
CA CYS A 77 -0.43 -4.06 -5.91
C CYS A 77 -0.32 -3.07 -7.08
N ILE A 78 0.32 -1.92 -6.88
CA ILE A 78 0.47 -0.88 -7.92
C ILE A 78 1.53 -1.26 -8.94
N LEU A 79 2.69 -1.75 -8.51
CA LEU A 79 3.79 -2.15 -9.39
C LEU A 79 3.40 -3.30 -10.33
N PHE A 80 2.73 -4.33 -9.80
CA PHE A 80 2.27 -5.45 -10.63
C PHE A 80 1.18 -5.02 -11.62
N ARG A 81 0.31 -4.07 -11.24
CA ARG A 81 -0.70 -3.52 -12.18
C ARG A 81 -0.08 -2.69 -13.28
N SER A 82 0.91 -1.85 -12.97
CA SER A 82 1.57 -1.04 -13.98
C SER A 82 2.32 -1.89 -15.00
N GLU A 83 3.02 -2.94 -14.56
CA GLU A 83 3.69 -3.87 -15.47
C GLU A 83 2.73 -4.71 -16.29
N GLY A 84 1.64 -5.22 -15.68
CA GLY A 84 0.58 -5.90 -16.41
C GLY A 84 0.00 -5.02 -17.52
N ALA A 85 -0.28 -3.75 -17.22
CA ALA A 85 -0.78 -2.80 -18.20
C ALA A 85 0.23 -2.49 -19.33
N ARG A 86 1.54 -2.43 -19.02
CA ARG A 86 2.61 -2.26 -20.01
C ARG A 86 2.63 -3.43 -21.00
N GLN A 87 2.57 -4.66 -20.49
CA GLN A 87 2.59 -5.87 -21.32
C GLN A 87 1.32 -5.99 -22.17
N LEU A 88 0.15 -5.70 -21.60
CA LEU A 88 -1.11 -5.68 -22.35
C LEU A 88 -1.04 -4.73 -23.55
N ARG A 89 -0.50 -3.52 -23.34
CA ARG A 89 -0.37 -2.51 -24.40
C ARG A 89 0.59 -2.94 -25.51
N ASN A 90 1.62 -3.70 -25.17
CA ASN A 90 2.69 -4.10 -26.08
C ASN A 90 2.48 -5.52 -26.65
N GLN A 91 1.37 -6.18 -26.33
CA GLN A 91 1.09 -7.53 -26.77
C GLN A 91 0.96 -7.58 -28.30
N VAL A 92 1.87 -8.33 -28.94
CA VAL A 92 1.82 -8.60 -30.39
C VAL A 92 1.74 -10.10 -30.61
N GLN A 93 0.61 -10.56 -31.16
CA GLN A 93 0.43 -11.94 -31.59
C GLN A 93 0.72 -12.04 -33.10
N ALA A 94 1.97 -12.37 -33.45
CA ALA A 94 2.33 -12.68 -34.83
C ALA A 94 2.20 -14.21 -35.04
N GLN A 95 1.17 -14.65 -35.77
CA GLN A 95 1.09 -16.01 -36.33
C GLN A 95 1.70 -15.99 -37.74
N ASP A 96 2.97 -16.33 -37.85
CA ASP A 96 3.57 -16.64 -39.15
C ASP A 96 3.49 -18.15 -39.41
N GLY A 97 2.97 -18.52 -40.59
CA GLY A 97 2.37 -19.82 -40.91
C GLY A 97 3.35 -21.00 -41.04
N GLY A 98 4.13 -21.27 -39.99
CA GLY A 98 5.06 -22.40 -39.94
C GLY A 98 6.06 -22.38 -38.77
N ILE A 99 6.12 -21.30 -38.00
CA ILE A 99 7.00 -21.15 -36.83
C ILE A 99 6.11 -21.01 -35.60
N ALA A 100 6.43 -21.71 -34.51
CA ALA A 100 5.69 -21.56 -33.25
C ALA A 100 5.65 -20.07 -32.87
N PRO A 101 4.48 -19.51 -32.52
CA PRO A 101 4.35 -18.10 -32.21
C PRO A 101 5.29 -17.76 -31.05
N VAL A 102 6.26 -16.88 -31.30
CA VAL A 102 7.07 -16.28 -30.24
C VAL A 102 6.26 -15.09 -29.73
N GLY A 103 5.42 -15.33 -28.74
CA GLY A 103 4.67 -14.26 -28.10
C GLY A 103 5.60 -13.36 -27.30
N LEU A 104 5.68 -12.10 -27.70
CA LEU A 104 6.27 -11.05 -26.88
C LEU A 104 5.20 -10.59 -25.87
N ASP A 105 5.59 -10.43 -24.60
CA ASP A 105 4.74 -9.91 -23.52
C ASP A 105 3.50 -10.76 -23.16
N GLU A 106 3.65 -12.09 -23.00
CA GLU A 106 2.57 -13.00 -22.61
C GLU A 106 2.36 -13.16 -21.09
N LYS A 107 3.14 -12.46 -20.25
CA LYS A 107 3.06 -12.64 -18.78
C LYS A 107 1.98 -11.77 -18.12
N GLU A 108 1.26 -10.94 -18.88
CA GLU A 108 0.23 -10.02 -18.40
C GLU A 108 -0.73 -10.66 -17.38
N SER A 109 -1.30 -11.82 -17.72
CA SER A 109 -2.25 -12.53 -16.86
C SER A 109 -1.66 -12.95 -15.51
N LEU A 110 -0.35 -13.24 -15.45
CA LEU A 110 0.34 -13.58 -14.21
C LEU A 110 0.58 -12.34 -13.37
N TYR A 111 1.00 -11.23 -13.97
CA TYR A 111 1.16 -9.95 -13.27
C TYR A 111 -0.18 -9.49 -12.68
N MET A 112 -1.28 -9.58 -13.44
CA MET A 112 -2.61 -9.20 -12.97
C MET A 112 -3.12 -10.10 -11.84
N ARG A 113 -2.84 -11.41 -11.89
CA ARG A 113 -3.20 -12.33 -10.80
C ARG A 113 -2.47 -12.01 -9.49
N TRP A 114 -1.17 -11.71 -9.57
CA TRP A 114 -0.39 -11.29 -8.40
C TRP A 114 -0.85 -9.94 -7.87
N ALA A 115 -1.08 -8.98 -8.77
CA ALA A 115 -1.65 -7.69 -8.43
C ALA A 115 -2.94 -7.83 -7.62
N ASP A 116 -3.91 -8.61 -8.10
CA ASP A 116 -5.19 -8.77 -7.41
C ASP A 116 -5.04 -9.40 -6.02
N TRP A 117 -4.11 -10.34 -5.85
CA TRP A 117 -3.80 -10.90 -4.53
C TRP A 117 -3.28 -9.84 -3.56
N PHE A 118 -2.29 -9.05 -3.98
CA PHE A 118 -1.73 -7.97 -3.17
C PHE A 118 -2.75 -6.86 -2.89
N CYS A 119 -3.57 -6.50 -3.88
CA CYS A 119 -4.60 -5.49 -3.72
C CYS A 119 -5.68 -5.94 -2.72
N ALA A 120 -6.09 -7.21 -2.77
CA ALA A 120 -7.05 -7.77 -1.82
C ALA A 120 -6.50 -7.79 -0.38
N GLU A 121 -5.24 -8.19 -0.20
CA GLU A 121 -4.60 -8.19 1.12
C GLU A 121 -4.43 -6.77 1.67
N PHE A 122 -4.01 -5.82 0.82
CA PHE A 122 -3.93 -4.40 1.18
C PHE A 122 -5.28 -3.86 1.67
N GLU A 123 -6.36 -4.12 0.91
CA GLU A 123 -7.69 -3.63 1.27
C GLU A 123 -8.23 -4.26 2.54
N LYS A 124 -7.98 -5.56 2.76
CA LYS A 124 -8.35 -6.27 3.98
C LYS A 124 -7.67 -5.65 5.20
N ILE A 125 -6.35 -5.44 5.15
CA ILE A 125 -5.59 -4.86 6.26
C ILE A 125 -6.00 -3.40 6.48
N ALA A 126 -6.09 -2.61 5.41
CA ALA A 126 -6.46 -1.20 5.49
C ALA A 126 -7.83 -1.00 6.15
N ARG A 127 -8.83 -1.81 5.78
CA ARG A 127 -10.15 -1.78 6.42
C ARG A 127 -10.10 -2.20 7.87
N ALA A 128 -9.31 -3.22 8.23
CA ALA A 128 -9.16 -3.66 9.61
C ALA A 128 -8.54 -2.55 10.48
N VAL A 129 -7.46 -1.92 10.00
CA VAL A 129 -6.78 -0.81 10.70
C VAL A 129 -7.73 0.37 10.89
N LYS A 130 -8.43 0.79 9.84
CA LYS A 130 -9.39 1.89 9.92
C LYS A 130 -10.58 1.58 10.83
N THR A 131 -11.06 0.34 10.83
CA THR A 131 -12.15 -0.09 11.73
C THR A 131 -11.69 -0.08 13.18
N GLN A 132 -10.48 -0.56 13.47
CA GLN A 132 -9.88 -0.48 14.80
C GLN A 132 -9.75 0.97 15.28
N ALA A 133 -9.21 1.86 14.45
CA ALA A 133 -9.08 3.27 14.77
C ALA A 133 -10.44 3.94 15.06
N ASN A 134 -11.49 3.57 14.33
CA ASN A 134 -12.85 4.06 14.60
C ASN A 134 -13.42 3.54 15.92
N MET A 135 -13.20 2.26 16.25
CA MET A 135 -13.66 1.66 17.51
C MET A 135 -12.96 2.26 18.72
N GLU A 136 -11.65 2.53 18.63
CA GLU A 136 -10.89 3.23 19.68
C GLU A 136 -11.40 4.65 19.91
N GLY A 137 -11.76 5.36 18.82
CA GLY A 137 -12.36 6.70 18.90
C GLY A 137 -13.75 6.71 19.54
N GLY A 138 -14.54 5.66 19.37
CA GLY A 138 -15.90 5.54 19.92
C GLY A 138 -15.96 5.33 21.44
N TRP A 139 -14.93 4.72 22.04
CA TRP A 139 -14.89 4.44 23.49
C TRP A 139 -14.26 5.56 24.33
N GLY A 140 -13.55 6.52 23.71
CA GLY A 140 -12.94 7.66 24.39
C GLY A 140 -13.93 8.73 24.90
N GLY A 141 -15.23 8.58 24.61
CA GLY A 141 -16.29 9.53 24.99
C GLY A 141 -17.18 9.12 26.17
N LEU A 142 -16.98 7.94 26.76
CA LEU A 142 -17.75 7.47 27.93
C LEU A 142 -17.01 7.71 29.25
N THR A 143 -16.29 8.82 29.38
CA THR A 143 -15.81 9.29 30.68
C THR A 143 -16.95 9.96 31.43
N SER A 144 -17.37 9.30 32.51
CA SER A 144 -18.34 9.72 33.53
C SER A 144 -18.38 11.22 33.83
N GLY A 145 -19.58 11.80 33.83
CA GLY A 145 -19.85 13.12 34.41
C GLY A 145 -21.32 13.49 34.24
N GLY A 146 -22.10 13.42 35.32
CA GLY A 146 -23.52 13.77 35.31
C GLY A 146 -23.77 15.27 35.12
N GLY A 147 -24.95 15.59 34.61
CA GLY A 147 -25.57 16.90 34.77
C GLY A 147 -25.60 17.78 33.53
N GLY A 148 -26.76 17.81 32.87
CA GLY A 148 -27.38 19.05 32.38
C GLY A 148 -26.91 19.64 31.04
N ALA A 149 -27.90 19.88 30.19
CA ALA A 149 -27.97 20.93 29.17
C ALA A 149 -27.26 20.70 27.81
N TYR A 150 -28.10 20.42 26.81
CA TYR A 150 -28.04 20.77 25.39
C TYR A 150 -26.75 21.46 24.88
N GLY A 151 -26.00 20.77 24.01
CA GLY A 151 -24.88 21.38 23.30
C GLY A 151 -24.20 20.47 22.28
N GLY A 152 -24.82 20.31 21.11
CA GLY A 152 -24.14 20.01 19.84
C GLY A 152 -23.47 18.64 19.70
N MET A 153 -24.06 17.78 18.86
CA MET A 153 -23.35 16.67 18.23
C MET A 153 -22.15 17.21 17.44
N SER A 154 -20.99 17.29 18.08
CA SER A 154 -19.69 17.48 17.44
C SER A 154 -19.06 16.11 17.30
N SER A 155 -19.39 15.44 16.20
CA SER A 155 -18.61 14.33 15.64
C SER A 155 -17.28 14.91 15.14
N GLY A 156 -16.39 15.28 16.06
CA GLY A 156 -15.11 15.89 15.76
C GLY A 156 -14.00 14.85 15.74
N TYR A 157 -13.58 14.45 14.55
CA TYR A 157 -12.29 13.78 14.32
C TYR A 157 -11.18 14.64 14.92
N ARG A 158 -10.65 14.24 16.08
CA ARG A 158 -9.59 14.96 16.78
C ARG A 158 -8.31 14.14 16.81
N TRP A 159 -7.72 13.92 15.64
CA TRP A 159 -6.27 13.68 15.54
C TRP A 159 -5.57 15.04 15.46
N VAL A 160 -5.47 15.72 16.60
CA VAL A 160 -4.57 16.87 16.73
C VAL A 160 -3.17 16.29 16.96
N GLY A 161 -2.32 16.43 15.95
CA GLY A 161 -0.90 16.12 16.04
C GLY A 161 -0.28 16.75 17.27
N ARG A 162 0.30 15.92 18.14
CA ARG A 162 1.13 16.37 19.25
C ARG A 162 2.50 16.77 18.67
N TRP A 163 2.64 18.04 18.35
CA TRP A 163 3.90 18.68 18.00
C TRP A 163 4.96 18.42 19.06
N TYR A 164 6.07 17.80 18.68
CA TYR A 164 7.33 17.96 19.41
C TYR A 164 8.11 19.09 18.73
N ARG A 165 8.01 20.31 19.26
CA ARG A 165 9.06 21.33 19.09
C ARG A 165 10.04 21.13 20.24
N LYS A 166 11.27 20.73 19.95
CA LYS A 166 12.39 21.02 20.86
C LYS A 166 12.82 22.47 20.62
N ILE A 167 12.97 23.18 21.73
CA ILE A 167 13.57 24.52 21.86
C ILE A 167 15.03 24.44 21.42
#